data_AF-A0A2H0RZ73-F1
#
_entry.id   AF-A0A2H0RZ73-F1
#
_cell.length_a   1.000
_cell.length_b   1.000
_cell.length_c   1.000
_cell.angle_alpha   90.00
_cell.angle_beta   90.00
_cell.angle_gamma   90.00
#
_symmetry.space_group_name_H-M   'P 1'
#
loop_
_entity.id
_entity.type
_entity.pdbx_description
1 polymer ?
#
loop_
_entity_poly.entity_id
_entity_poly.type
_entity_poly.pdbx_seq_one_letter_code
_entity_poly.pdbx_strand_id
1 'polypeptide(L)'
;MAAHFDCFLPIEQKYALIFIETGLCYAARMSKPRTSAEREIFGIVGKHENARTIQRDWNAYFATKGIDAFMDKYECTQESLPERLSEMYHFDRRAYIVSFSLQKAICPLLDSLDASAEGEGRVSVVRNNGGVLTGYFTEQFSPEDVL
;
A
#
# COMPACT_ATOMS: atom_id res chain seq x y z
N MET A 1 -10.77 -56.30 12.06
CA MET A 1 -11.43 -55.84 10.81
C MET A 1 -12.11 -54.52 11.13
N ALA A 2 -11.40 -53.41 10.96
CA ALA A 2 -11.91 -52.06 11.20
C ALA A 2 -11.66 -51.24 9.93
N ALA A 3 -12.72 -50.62 9.44
CA ALA A 3 -12.77 -49.88 8.19
C ALA A 3 -12.03 -48.54 8.32
N HIS A 4 -11.28 -48.23 7.27
CA HIS A 4 -10.68 -46.94 6.96
C HIS A 4 -11.80 -45.95 6.56
N PHE A 5 -11.81 -44.76 7.14
CA PHE A 5 -12.40 -43.56 6.53
C PHE A 5 -11.48 -42.38 6.82
N ASP A 6 -10.67 -42.03 5.82
CA ASP A 6 -9.92 -40.80 5.78
C ASP A 6 -10.88 -39.64 5.49
N CYS A 7 -11.03 -38.73 6.46
CA CYS A 7 -11.55 -37.39 6.20
C CYS A 7 -10.38 -36.40 6.33
N PHE A 8 -9.80 -36.09 5.19
CA PHE A 8 -8.86 -35.00 4.97
C PHE A 8 -9.58 -33.67 5.27
N LEU A 9 -9.20 -32.97 6.33
CA LEU A 9 -9.62 -31.58 6.57
C LEU A 9 -8.51 -30.63 6.11
N PRO A 10 -8.83 -29.57 5.33
CA PRO A 10 -7.83 -28.64 4.79
C PRO A 10 -7.25 -27.70 5.87
N ILE A 11 -6.02 -27.24 5.59
CA ILE A 11 -5.06 -26.56 6.48
C ILE A 11 -5.48 -25.14 6.98
N GLU A 12 -6.70 -24.68 6.73
CA GLU A 12 -7.13 -23.30 7.02
C GLU A 12 -7.72 -23.06 8.44
N GLN A 13 -7.24 -23.76 9.47
CA GLN A 13 -7.70 -23.50 10.85
C GLN A 13 -6.59 -23.38 11.90
N LYS A 14 -5.32 -23.24 11.50
CA LYS A 14 -4.20 -23.25 12.46
C LYS A 14 -3.74 -21.90 13.04
N TYR A 15 -4.36 -20.77 12.69
CA TYR A 15 -3.91 -19.45 13.19
C TYR A 15 -4.94 -18.66 13.99
N ALA A 16 -5.88 -19.34 14.64
CA ALA A 16 -6.70 -18.72 15.68
C ALA A 16 -6.33 -19.35 17.02
N LEU A 17 -5.21 -18.92 17.62
CA LEU A 17 -4.91 -19.00 19.06
C LEU A 17 -3.46 -18.55 19.31
N ILE A 18 -3.24 -17.24 19.38
CA ILE A 18 -2.11 -16.68 20.11
C ILE A 18 -2.68 -15.66 21.11
N PHE A 19 -2.72 -16.13 22.36
CA PHE A 19 -2.71 -15.40 23.63
C PHE A 19 -3.66 -14.20 23.83
N ILE A 20 -4.69 -14.48 24.63
CA ILE A 20 -5.38 -13.53 25.50
C ILE A 20 -4.40 -13.15 26.62
N GLU A 21 -3.97 -11.89 26.68
CA GLU A 21 -3.69 -11.11 27.90
C GLU A 21 -3.00 -9.79 27.53
N THR A 22 -3.80 -8.80 27.10
CA THR A 22 -3.61 -7.34 27.34
C THR A 22 -4.67 -6.62 26.52
N GLY A 23 -5.53 -5.86 27.20
CA GLY A 23 -6.70 -5.21 26.62
C GLY A 23 -6.36 -4.02 25.71
N LEU A 24 -5.85 -4.29 24.51
CA LEU A 24 -5.93 -3.39 23.37
C LEU A 24 -6.45 -4.18 22.17
N CYS A 25 -7.74 -3.99 21.84
CA CYS A 25 -8.28 -4.39 20.55
C CYS A 25 -7.70 -3.46 19.47
N TYR A 26 -6.44 -3.68 19.09
CA TYR A 26 -5.93 -3.14 17.84
C TYR A 26 -6.54 -4.01 16.74
N ALA A 27 -7.70 -3.61 16.23
CA ALA A 27 -8.25 -4.20 15.03
C ALA A 27 -7.28 -3.91 13.89
N ALA A 28 -6.32 -4.81 13.67
CA ALA A 28 -5.53 -4.84 12.46
C ALA A 28 -6.55 -4.91 11.33
N ARG A 29 -6.79 -3.77 10.68
CA ARG A 29 -7.70 -3.66 9.54
C ARG A 29 -7.05 -4.44 8.41
N MET A 30 -7.31 -5.74 8.38
CA MET A 30 -6.89 -6.62 7.29
C MET A 30 -7.32 -5.95 5.99
N SER A 31 -6.34 -5.59 5.16
CA SER A 31 -6.62 -5.10 3.81
C SER A 31 -7.51 -6.14 3.11
N LYS A 32 -8.55 -5.68 2.41
CA LYS A 32 -9.49 -6.58 1.75
C LYS A 32 -8.71 -7.58 0.87
N PRO A 33 -9.06 -8.88 0.88
CA PRO A 33 -8.37 -9.88 0.05
C PRO A 33 -8.35 -9.45 -1.41
N ARG A 34 -7.21 -9.63 -2.09
CA ARG A 34 -7.12 -9.39 -3.54
C ARG A 34 -8.12 -10.30 -4.24
N THR A 35 -8.97 -9.69 -5.07
CA THR A 35 -10.00 -10.41 -5.84
C THR A 35 -9.42 -10.98 -7.15
N SER A 36 -8.27 -10.45 -7.59
CA SER A 36 -7.48 -10.90 -8.74
C SER A 36 -5.99 -10.71 -8.41
N ALA A 37 -5.14 -11.65 -8.84
CA ALA A 37 -3.69 -11.53 -8.72
C ALA A 37 -3.12 -10.40 -9.59
N GLU A 38 -3.80 -10.10 -10.70
CA GLU A 38 -3.41 -9.08 -11.68
C GLU A 38 -3.87 -7.67 -11.28
N ARG A 39 -4.80 -7.56 -10.31
CA ARG A 39 -5.32 -6.27 -9.87
C ARG A 39 -4.19 -5.38 -9.35
N GLU A 40 -4.04 -4.20 -9.93
CA GLU A 40 -3.01 -3.26 -9.53
C GLU A 40 -3.37 -2.56 -8.20
N ILE A 41 -2.34 -2.27 -7.41
CA ILE A 41 -2.51 -1.64 -6.10
C ILE A 41 -1.79 -0.31 -6.05
N PHE A 42 -2.53 0.71 -5.68
CA PHE A 42 -2.06 2.06 -5.39
C PHE A 42 -2.28 2.35 -3.92
N GLY A 43 -1.49 3.25 -3.34
CA GLY A 43 -1.64 3.59 -1.94
C GLY A 43 -1.39 5.04 -1.58
N ILE A 44 -1.88 5.43 -0.41
CA ILE A 44 -1.57 6.68 0.27
C ILE A 44 -0.80 6.32 1.53
N VAL A 45 0.44 6.78 1.66
CA VAL A 45 1.33 6.42 2.76
C VAL A 45 1.42 7.53 3.81
N GLY A 46 1.17 7.16 5.06
CA GLY A 46 1.13 8.06 6.20
C GLY A 46 -0.23 8.73 6.40
N LYS A 47 -0.28 9.71 7.32
CA LYS A 47 -1.51 10.41 7.69
C LYS A 47 -1.73 11.61 6.79
N HIS A 48 -2.49 11.42 5.71
CA HIS A 48 -2.83 12.49 4.76
C HIS A 48 -4.23 13.06 5.06
N GLU A 49 -4.35 14.38 5.18
CA GLU A 49 -5.61 15.05 5.54
C GLU A 49 -6.74 14.73 4.55
N ASN A 50 -6.43 14.78 3.26
CA ASN A 50 -7.37 14.47 2.18
C ASN A 50 -7.41 12.99 1.76
N ALA A 51 -6.89 12.06 2.57
CA ALA A 51 -6.74 10.66 2.16
C ALA A 51 -8.05 10.00 1.71
N ARG A 52 -9.18 10.34 2.35
CA ARG A 52 -10.50 9.79 2.00
C ARG A 52 -10.97 10.29 0.63
N THR A 53 -10.77 11.57 0.35
CA THR A 53 -11.14 12.20 -0.92
C THR A 53 -10.30 11.63 -2.05
N ILE A 54 -8.97 11.62 -1.90
CA ILE A 54 -8.04 11.03 -2.86
C ILE A 54 -8.41 9.56 -3.14
N GLN A 55 -8.59 8.75 -2.10
CA GLN A 55 -8.98 7.34 -2.25
C GLN A 55 -10.29 7.18 -3.03
N ARG A 56 -11.31 7.98 -2.74
CA ARG A 56 -12.59 7.91 -3.43
C ARG A 56 -12.43 8.27 -4.90
N ASP A 57 -11.73 9.37 -5.19
CA ASP A 57 -11.62 9.91 -6.54
C ASP A 57 -10.79 8.97 -7.44
N TRP A 58 -9.72 8.37 -6.91
CA TRP A 58 -8.94 7.34 -7.59
C TRP A 58 -9.74 6.07 -7.89
N ASN A 59 -10.46 5.54 -6.91
CA ASN A 59 -11.28 4.34 -7.13
C ASN A 59 -12.44 4.61 -8.11
N ALA A 60 -13.01 5.81 -8.10
CA ALA A 60 -14.01 6.25 -9.08
C ALA A 60 -13.41 6.37 -10.49
N TYR A 61 -12.18 6.86 -10.60
CA TYR A 61 -11.44 6.91 -11.86
C TYR A 61 -11.19 5.50 -12.42
N PHE A 62 -10.68 4.57 -11.61
CA PHE A 62 -10.46 3.19 -12.03
C PHE A 62 -11.73 2.53 -12.53
N ALA A 63 -12.84 2.68 -11.79
CA ALA A 63 -14.13 2.15 -12.19
C ALA A 63 -14.62 2.75 -13.52
N THR A 64 -14.51 4.07 -13.68
CA THR A 64 -14.93 4.78 -14.91
C THR A 64 -14.11 4.37 -16.13
N LYS A 65 -12.81 4.12 -15.95
CA LYS A 65 -11.88 3.76 -17.02
C LYS A 65 -11.80 2.24 -17.27
N GLY A 66 -12.48 1.42 -16.47
CA GLY A 66 -12.42 -0.04 -16.56
C GLY A 66 -11.04 -0.62 -16.20
N ILE A 67 -10.26 0.08 -15.37
CA ILE A 67 -8.94 -0.36 -14.92
C ILE A 67 -9.13 -1.27 -13.70
N ASP A 68 -8.59 -2.49 -13.72
CA ASP A 68 -8.61 -3.39 -12.57
C ASP A 68 -7.54 -2.99 -11.54
N ALA A 69 -7.82 -1.89 -10.84
CA ALA A 69 -6.94 -1.33 -9.83
C ALA A 69 -7.74 -0.83 -8.63
N PHE A 70 -7.05 -0.64 -7.50
CA PHE A 70 -7.61 0.08 -6.36
C PHE A 70 -6.58 0.93 -5.62
N MET A 71 -7.07 1.97 -4.99
CA MET A 71 -6.33 2.86 -4.09
C MET A 71 -6.74 2.58 -2.64
N ASP A 72 -5.75 2.39 -1.76
CA ASP A 72 -5.99 2.25 -0.32
C ASP A 72 -5.04 3.10 0.54
N LYS A 73 -5.30 3.16 1.84
CA LYS A 73 -4.52 3.97 2.78
C LYS A 73 -3.66 3.08 3.67
N TYR A 74 -2.42 3.48 3.83
CA TYR A 74 -1.43 2.78 4.62
C TYR A 74 -0.83 3.77 5.62
N GLU A 75 -1.43 3.81 6.81
CA GLU A 75 -0.92 4.63 7.90
C GLU A 75 0.47 4.14 8.30
N CYS A 76 1.40 5.07 8.43
CA CYS A 76 2.74 4.84 8.94
C CYS A 76 3.33 6.14 9.47
N THR A 77 4.41 5.97 10.23
CA THR A 77 5.28 7.01 10.76
C THR A 77 6.61 6.97 10.01
N GLN A 78 7.49 7.94 10.27
CA GLN A 78 8.85 7.93 9.72
C GLN A 78 9.63 6.66 10.09
N GLU A 79 9.44 6.14 11.30
CA GLU A 79 10.12 4.93 11.80
C GLU A 79 9.64 3.65 11.09
N SER A 80 8.35 3.60 10.73
CA SER A 80 7.74 2.44 10.04
C SER A 80 7.74 2.58 8.52
N LEU A 81 8.29 3.69 7.99
CA LEU A 81 8.34 3.95 6.55
C LEU A 81 9.18 2.91 5.78
N PRO A 82 10.36 2.46 6.24
CA PRO A 82 11.12 1.42 5.54
C PRO A 82 10.36 0.10 5.44
N GLU A 83 9.66 -0.31 6.50
CA GLU A 83 8.79 -1.50 6.48
C GLU A 83 7.67 -1.35 5.44
N ARG A 84 7.06 -0.16 5.36
CA ARG A 84 6.01 0.11 4.38
C ARG A 84 6.52 0.09 2.94
N LEU A 85 7.74 0.57 2.70
CA LEU A 85 8.38 0.47 1.38
C LEU A 85 8.72 -0.98 1.03
N SER A 86 9.12 -1.81 2.00
CA SER A 86 9.30 -3.25 1.81
C SER A 86 8.03 -3.94 1.31
N GLU A 87 6.87 -3.58 1.87
CA GLU A 87 5.59 -4.07 1.37
C GLU A 87 5.28 -3.63 -0.07
N MET A 88 5.78 -2.47 -0.50
CA MET A 88 5.63 -2.00 -1.88
C MET A 88 6.25 -2.98 -2.87
N TYR A 89 7.45 -3.49 -2.54
CA TYR A 89 8.10 -4.56 -3.29
C TYR A 89 7.35 -5.88 -3.20
N HIS A 90 6.98 -6.30 -1.99
CA HIS A 90 6.39 -7.62 -1.78
C HIS A 90 5.03 -7.79 -2.47
N PHE A 91 4.22 -6.73 -2.49
CA PHE A 91 2.87 -6.78 -3.08
C PHE A 91 2.79 -6.23 -4.51
N ASP A 92 3.94 -5.86 -5.10
CA ASP A 92 4.06 -5.19 -6.41
C ASP A 92 3.09 -4.01 -6.54
N ARG A 93 3.13 -3.10 -5.57
CA ARG A 93 2.28 -1.90 -5.58
C ARG A 93 2.84 -0.91 -6.58
N ARG A 94 1.99 -0.32 -7.43
CA ARG A 94 2.40 0.53 -8.56
C ARG A 94 2.85 1.92 -8.13
N ALA A 95 2.13 2.56 -7.22
CA ALA A 95 2.51 3.88 -6.73
C ALA A 95 2.00 4.18 -5.31
N TYR A 96 2.70 5.09 -4.64
CA TYR A 96 2.30 5.70 -3.38
C TYR A 96 2.23 7.21 -3.47
N ILE A 97 1.15 7.79 -2.94
CA ILE A 97 1.04 9.21 -2.60
C ILE A 97 1.54 9.39 -1.16
N VAL A 98 2.52 10.27 -0.97
CA VAL A 98 3.23 10.44 0.29
C VAL A 98 2.66 11.61 1.09
N SER A 99 2.21 11.34 2.33
CA SER A 99 1.77 12.37 3.25
C SER A 99 2.87 13.40 3.52
N PHE A 100 2.47 14.67 3.72
CA PHE A 100 3.40 15.80 3.83
C PHE A 100 4.53 15.59 4.85
N SER A 101 4.23 15.00 6.01
CA SER A 101 5.23 14.75 7.07
C SER A 101 6.33 13.75 6.68
N LEU A 102 6.10 12.90 5.67
CA LEU A 102 7.02 11.85 5.26
C LEU A 102 7.82 12.21 3.99
N GLN A 103 7.45 13.29 3.28
CA GLN A 103 7.98 13.59 1.95
C GLN A 103 9.49 13.83 1.92
N LYS A 104 10.09 14.32 3.01
CA LYS A 104 11.56 14.46 3.12
C LYS A 104 12.23 13.18 3.61
N ALA A 105 11.58 12.48 4.53
CA ALA A 105 12.11 11.28 5.16
C ALA A 105 12.19 10.09 4.19
N ILE A 106 11.34 10.08 3.17
CA ILE A 106 11.30 9.01 2.17
C ILE A 106 12.45 9.10 1.16
N CYS A 107 12.96 10.31 0.85
CA CYS A 107 13.98 10.53 -0.18
C CYS A 107 15.19 9.60 -0.09
N PRO A 108 15.86 9.43 1.07
CA PRO A 108 17.04 8.56 1.17
C PRO A 108 16.72 7.06 1.09
N LEU A 109 15.44 6.68 1.04
CA LEU A 109 14.99 5.28 1.00
C LEU A 109 14.63 4.81 -0.42
N LEU A 110 14.68 5.70 -1.41
CA LEU A 110 14.33 5.42 -2.80
C LEU A 110 15.60 5.13 -3.62
N ASP A 111 15.45 4.36 -4.69
CA ASP A 111 16.56 4.03 -5.59
C ASP A 111 16.97 5.23 -6.44
N SER A 112 16.00 6.09 -6.77
CA SER A 112 16.22 7.28 -7.60
C SER A 112 15.20 8.39 -7.29
N LEU A 113 15.59 9.61 -7.59
CA LEU A 113 14.72 10.78 -7.58
C LEU A 113 14.67 11.35 -8.99
N ASP A 114 13.50 11.78 -9.44
CA ASP A 114 13.40 12.57 -10.67
C ASP A 114 13.81 14.03 -10.40
N ALA A 115 14.10 14.77 -11.47
CA ALA A 115 14.50 16.18 -11.41
C ALA A 115 13.52 17.06 -10.60
N SER A 116 12.21 16.78 -10.62
CA SER A 116 11.24 17.53 -9.82
C SER A 116 11.44 17.30 -8.31
N ALA A 117 11.65 16.05 -7.89
CA ALA A 117 11.90 15.69 -6.51
C ALA A 117 13.29 16.15 -6.02
N GLU A 118 14.31 16.07 -6.87
CA GLU A 118 15.66 16.57 -6.58
C GLU A 118 15.65 18.08 -6.36
N GLY A 119 14.98 18.82 -7.25
CA GLY A 119 14.90 20.29 -7.16
C GLY A 119 14.18 20.79 -5.92
N GLU A 120 13.12 20.09 -5.51
CA GLU A 120 12.31 20.46 -4.35
C GLU A 120 12.84 19.89 -3.02
N GLY A 121 13.66 18.83 -3.08
CA GLY A 121 14.23 18.16 -1.91
C GLY A 121 13.20 17.37 -1.09
N ARG A 122 12.08 16.99 -1.70
CA ARG A 122 11.00 16.19 -1.10
C ARG A 122 10.22 15.44 -2.19
N VAL A 123 9.62 14.32 -1.81
CA VAL A 123 8.87 13.42 -2.69
C VAL A 123 7.42 13.36 -2.27
N SER A 124 6.50 13.68 -3.19
CA SER A 124 5.06 13.56 -2.94
C SER A 124 4.45 12.31 -3.58
N VAL A 125 5.14 11.69 -4.55
CA VAL A 125 4.72 10.47 -5.22
C VAL A 125 5.90 9.52 -5.38
N VAL A 126 5.72 8.24 -5.07
CA VAL A 126 6.68 7.17 -5.40
C VAL A 126 6.05 6.27 -6.45
N ARG A 127 6.75 5.99 -7.53
CA ARG A 127 6.36 4.96 -8.52
C ARG A 127 7.30 3.76 -8.40
N ASN A 128 6.74 2.56 -8.51
CA ASN A 128 7.48 1.32 -8.56
C ASN A 128 7.43 0.77 -9.98
N ASN A 129 8.57 0.78 -10.66
CA ASN A 129 8.71 0.20 -11.98
C ASN A 129 9.58 -1.06 -11.91
N GLY A 130 8.94 -2.22 -11.80
CA GLY A 130 9.64 -3.51 -11.77
C GLY A 130 10.60 -3.68 -10.60
N GLY A 131 10.30 -3.07 -9.44
CA GLY A 131 11.17 -3.10 -8.26
C GLY A 131 12.21 -1.99 -8.22
N VAL A 132 12.08 -0.96 -9.05
CA VAL A 132 12.85 0.29 -8.91
C VAL A 132 11.91 1.38 -8.42
N LEU A 133 12.17 1.91 -7.23
CA LEU A 133 11.38 2.97 -6.63
C LEU A 133 11.94 4.34 -7.00
N THR A 134 11.18 5.09 -7.77
CA THR A 134 11.52 6.46 -8.18
C THR A 134 10.59 7.46 -7.50
N GLY A 135 11.17 8.48 -6.88
CA GLY A 135 10.46 9.59 -6.25
C GLY A 135 10.23 10.75 -7.20
N TYR A 136 9.00 11.29 -7.17
CA TYR A 136 8.56 12.44 -7.94
C TYR A 136 7.93 13.49 -7.02
N PHE A 137 7.93 14.73 -7.46
CA PHE A 137 7.24 15.82 -6.80
C PHE A 137 6.14 16.42 -7.70
N THR A 138 4.93 16.43 -7.17
CA THR A 138 3.75 17.09 -7.72
C THR A 138 2.90 17.66 -6.59
N GLU A 139 2.23 18.79 -6.85
CA GLU A 139 1.26 19.40 -5.95
C GLU A 139 -0.14 18.80 -6.13
N GLN A 140 -0.37 18.10 -7.24
CA GLN A 140 -1.66 17.54 -7.63
C GLN A 140 -1.63 16.02 -7.55
N PHE A 141 -2.63 15.45 -6.89
CA PHE A 141 -2.74 14.00 -6.66
C PHE A 141 -3.85 13.36 -7.48
N SER A 142 -4.19 13.94 -8.62
CA SER A 142 -5.18 13.35 -9.52
C SER A 142 -4.60 12.08 -10.18
N PRO A 143 -5.42 11.09 -10.53
CA PRO A 143 -4.94 9.90 -11.23
C PRO A 143 -4.21 10.21 -12.55
N GLU A 144 -4.59 11.29 -13.23
CA GLU A 144 -4.01 11.67 -14.53
C GLU A 144 -2.59 12.24 -14.39
N ASP A 145 -2.27 12.86 -13.25
CA ASP A 145 -0.94 13.40 -12.98
C ASP A 145 0.03 12.34 -12.44
N VAL A 146 -0.50 11.27 -11.84
CA VAL A 146 0.28 10.27 -11.08
C VAL A 146 0.49 8.97 -11.85
N LEU A 147 -0.35 8.63 -12.83
CA LEU A 147 -0.12 7.52 -13.77
C LEU A 147 0.88 7.91 -14.85
#